data_AF-A0A4Y2PJU0-F1
#
_entry.id   AF-A0A4Y2PJU0-F1
#
_cell.length_a   1.000
_cell.length_b   1.000
_cell.length_c   1.000
_cell.angle_alpha   90.00
_cell.angle_beta   90.00
_cell.angle_gamma   90.00
#
_symmetry.space_group_name_H-M   'P 1'
#
loop_
_entity.id
_entity.type
_entity.pdbx_description
1 polymer ?
#
loop_
_entity_poly.entity_id
_entity_poly.type
_entity_poly.pdbx_seq_one_letter_code
_entity_poly.pdbx_strand_id
1 'polypeptide(L)'
;MIIESELRYLSSKHNAAKILSQKLLGSLKERSVKILQNSLLCHDSLSDPRFKKLYMNPPHCQQSLYQFQSRSKLSPLPQTEARTTPKPLWPSHDERVAKSGPVEIEGSFLNELRLYLRQPLLPRWSDPLVFWDQNKICIPGLSFIAKNYLSSVGS
;
A
#
# COMPACT_ATOMS: atom_id res chain seq x y z
N MET A 1 3.19 -11.30 3.38
CA MET A 1 3.16 -9.94 3.96
C MET A 1 4.40 -9.70 4.84
N ILE A 2 4.87 -8.45 5.01
CA ILE A 2 6.13 -8.15 5.73
C ILE A 2 6.13 -8.70 7.17
N ILE A 3 5.08 -8.39 7.93
CA ILE A 3 4.96 -8.77 9.35
C ILE A 3 4.99 -10.31 9.52
N GLU A 4 4.50 -11.08 8.55
CA GLU A 4 4.64 -12.54 8.57
C GLU A 4 6.08 -13.02 8.43
N SER A 5 6.91 -12.36 7.60
CA SER A 5 8.33 -12.73 7.46
C SER A 5 9.11 -12.43 8.75
N GLU A 6 8.85 -11.30 9.40
CA GLU A 6 9.46 -10.97 10.70
C GLU A 6 9.00 -11.95 11.80
N LEU A 7 7.69 -12.23 11.90
CA LEU A 7 7.15 -13.19 12.88
C LEU A 7 7.64 -14.64 12.69
N ARG A 8 7.99 -15.04 11.45
CA ARG A 8 8.63 -16.34 11.17
C ARG A 8 10.13 -16.33 11.50
N TYR A 9 10.82 -15.19 11.34
CA TYR A 9 12.23 -15.04 11.70
C TYR A 9 12.46 -15.02 13.22
N LEU A 10 11.47 -14.54 14.00
CA LEU A 10 11.46 -14.55 15.47
C LEU A 10 11.29 -15.96 16.08
N SER A 11 12.20 -16.88 15.72
CA SER A 11 12.25 -18.23 16.26
C SER A 11 12.75 -18.24 17.71
N SER A 12 11.83 -18.41 18.66
CA SER A 12 12.17 -18.53 20.08
C SER A 12 12.44 -19.98 20.49
N LYS A 13 13.40 -20.16 21.40
CA LYS A 13 13.66 -21.47 22.04
C LYS A 13 12.53 -21.87 23.01
N HIS A 14 11.82 -20.90 23.59
CA HIS A 14 10.82 -21.14 24.63
C HIS A 14 9.46 -21.56 24.05
N ASN A 15 8.86 -22.64 24.59
CA ASN A 15 7.68 -23.26 23.97
C ASN A 15 6.45 -22.33 23.95
N ALA A 16 6.19 -21.59 25.04
CA ALA A 16 5.09 -20.62 25.09
C ALA A 16 5.23 -19.50 24.04
N ALA A 17 6.47 -19.10 23.70
CA ALA A 17 6.71 -18.10 22.67
C ALA A 17 6.48 -18.64 21.24
N LYS A 18 6.75 -19.93 21.00
CA LYS A 18 6.37 -20.61 19.75
C LYS A 18 4.85 -20.69 19.59
N ILE A 19 4.13 -21.05 20.66
CA ILE A 19 2.66 -21.09 20.67
C ILE A 19 2.07 -19.69 20.42
N LEU A 20 2.66 -18.65 21.02
CA LEU A 20 2.25 -17.26 20.79
C LEU A 20 2.49 -16.82 19.34
N SER A 21 3.69 -17.05 18.77
CA SER A 21 3.98 -16.65 17.39
C SER A 21 3.13 -17.41 16.36
N GLN A 22 2.83 -18.69 16.60
CA GLN A 22 1.88 -19.47 15.80
C GLN A 22 0.45 -18.88 15.87
N LYS A 23 -0.07 -18.57 17.07
CA LYS A 23 -1.39 -17.95 17.23
C LYS A 23 -1.48 -16.57 16.57
N LEU A 24 -0.45 -15.74 16.73
CA LEU A 24 -0.35 -14.44 16.07
C LEU A 24 -0.33 -14.57 14.55
N LEU A 25 0.50 -15.47 13.99
CA LEU A 25 0.56 -15.72 12.55
C LEU A 25 -0.76 -16.26 11.99
N GLY A 26 -1.46 -17.12 12.74
CA GLY A 26 -2.79 -17.62 12.39
C GLY A 26 -3.83 -16.52 12.31
N SER A 27 -4.00 -15.75 13.39
CA SER A 27 -5.00 -14.66 13.43
C SER A 27 -4.67 -13.54 12.44
N LEU A 28 -3.39 -13.23 12.21
CA LEU A 28 -2.97 -12.25 11.20
C LEU A 28 -3.34 -12.70 9.78
N LYS A 29 -3.16 -13.98 9.43
CA LYS A 29 -3.60 -14.52 8.13
C LYS A 29 -5.12 -14.42 7.97
N GLU A 30 -5.87 -14.87 8.98
CA GLU A 30 -7.33 -14.83 8.98
C GLU A 30 -7.87 -13.40 8.77
N ARG A 31 -7.30 -12.42 9.50
CA ARG A 31 -7.63 -11.01 9.36
C ARG A 31 -7.23 -10.44 8.00
N SER A 32 -6.03 -10.78 7.49
CA SER A 32 -5.59 -10.29 6.17
C SER A 32 -6.48 -10.78 5.02
N VAL A 33 -6.99 -12.02 5.09
CA VAL A 33 -7.96 -12.51 4.09
C VAL A 33 -9.26 -11.71 4.15
N LYS A 34 -9.81 -11.50 5.35
CA LYS A 34 -11.05 -10.70 5.54
C LYS A 34 -10.89 -9.25 5.08
N ILE A 35 -9.74 -8.63 5.33
CA ILE A 35 -9.42 -7.27 4.85
C ILE A 35 -9.33 -7.25 3.31
N LEU A 36 -8.64 -8.21 2.70
CA LEU A 36 -8.48 -8.28 1.24
C LEU A 36 -9.77 -8.63 0.49
N GLN A 37 -10.74 -9.26 1.16
CA GLN A 37 -12.08 -9.50 0.62
C GLN A 37 -12.98 -8.25 0.64
N ASN A 38 -12.68 -7.25 1.48
CA ASN A 38 -13.42 -6.00 1.51
C ASN A 38 -12.89 -5.05 0.41
N SER A 39 -13.72 -4.80 -0.60
CA SER A 39 -13.35 -3.95 -1.74
C SER A 39 -13.03 -2.52 -1.34
N LEU A 40 -13.67 -1.95 -0.32
CA LEU A 40 -13.39 -0.60 0.16
C LEU A 40 -12.01 -0.53 0.82
N LEU A 41 -11.68 -1.47 1.70
CA LEU A 41 -10.36 -1.54 2.34
C LEU A 41 -9.25 -1.84 1.33
N CYS A 42 -9.53 -2.60 0.28
CA CYS A 42 -8.61 -2.79 -0.83
C CYS A 42 -8.42 -1.52 -1.67
N HIS A 43 -9.49 -0.77 -1.98
CA HIS A 43 -9.39 0.50 -2.70
C HIS A 43 -8.68 1.58 -1.89
N ASP A 44 -8.86 1.61 -0.57
CA ASP A 44 -8.12 2.47 0.35
C ASP A 44 -6.64 2.08 0.44
N SER A 45 -6.34 0.80 0.66
CA SER A 45 -4.96 0.25 0.66
C SER A 45 -4.21 0.50 -0.66
N LEU A 46 -4.94 0.58 -1.78
CA LEU A 46 -4.42 0.92 -3.10
C LEU A 46 -4.28 2.44 -3.28
N SER A 47 -5.19 3.22 -2.69
CA SER A 47 -5.16 4.70 -2.66
C SER A 47 -4.09 5.25 -1.73
N ASP A 48 -3.60 4.48 -0.77
CA ASP A 48 -2.50 4.90 0.10
C ASP A 48 -1.12 4.69 -0.60
N PRO A 49 -0.40 5.76 -0.96
CA PRO A 49 0.93 5.68 -1.57
C PRO A 49 1.99 4.99 -0.68
N ARG A 50 1.72 4.77 0.61
CA ARG A 50 2.58 4.03 1.55
C ARG A 50 2.38 2.51 1.45
N PHE A 51 1.17 2.05 1.07
CA PHE A 51 0.79 0.63 1.15
C PHE A 51 0.62 -0.07 -0.21
N LYS A 52 0.36 0.69 -1.29
CA LYS A 52 0.09 0.25 -2.68
C LYS A 52 0.93 -0.88 -3.31
N LYS A 53 2.08 -1.26 -2.75
CA LYS A 53 2.93 -2.39 -3.21
C LYS A 53 3.23 -3.48 -2.16
N LEU A 54 3.02 -3.24 -0.86
CA LEU A 54 3.60 -4.10 0.21
C LEU A 54 2.61 -5.05 0.89
N TYR A 55 1.31 -4.75 0.83
CA TYR A 55 0.29 -5.40 1.65
C TYR A 55 -0.85 -6.05 0.85
N MET A 56 -0.94 -5.81 -0.46
CA MET A 56 -1.94 -6.43 -1.34
C MET A 56 -1.39 -7.66 -2.06
N ASN A 57 -2.19 -8.74 -2.13
CA ASN A 57 -1.87 -9.91 -2.93
C ASN A 57 -2.15 -9.62 -4.44
N PRO A 58 -1.30 -10.06 -5.39
CA PRO A 58 -1.44 -9.74 -6.81
C PRO A 58 -2.83 -9.89 -7.44
N PRO A 59 -3.59 -11.01 -7.27
CA PRO A 59 -4.91 -11.14 -7.88
C PRO A 59 -5.96 -10.19 -7.29
N HIS A 60 -5.88 -9.88 -5.99
CA HIS A 60 -6.80 -8.93 -5.35
C HIS A 60 -6.48 -7.49 -5.80
N CYS A 61 -5.20 -7.18 -6.00
CA CYS A 61 -4.76 -5.93 -6.61
C CYS A 61 -5.35 -5.77 -8.01
N GLN A 62 -5.24 -6.77 -8.89
CA GLN A 62 -5.83 -6.73 -10.25
C GLN A 62 -7.33 -6.44 -10.24
N GLN A 63 -8.12 -7.11 -9.38
CA GLN A 63 -9.57 -6.88 -9.27
C GLN A 63 -9.90 -5.44 -8.83
N SER A 64 -9.17 -4.91 -7.84
CA SER A 64 -9.35 -3.53 -7.39
C SER A 64 -8.97 -2.52 -8.46
N LEU A 65 -7.84 -2.75 -9.15
CA LEU A 65 -7.34 -1.87 -10.22
C LEU A 65 -8.37 -1.67 -11.34
N TYR A 66 -9.06 -2.72 -11.78
CA TYR A 66 -10.10 -2.60 -12.82
C TYR A 66 -11.26 -1.69 -12.42
N GLN A 67 -11.72 -1.75 -11.16
CA GLN A 67 -12.77 -0.84 -10.70
C GLN A 67 -12.24 0.60 -10.59
N PHE A 68 -11.00 0.78 -10.11
CA PHE A 68 -10.37 2.10 -9.95
C PHE A 68 -10.15 2.83 -11.30
N GLN A 69 -9.80 2.09 -12.36
CA GLN A 69 -9.65 2.61 -13.73
C GLN A 69 -10.92 3.29 -14.26
N SER A 70 -12.10 2.85 -13.85
CA SER A 70 -13.37 3.34 -14.44
C SER A 70 -13.67 4.83 -14.19
N ARG A 71 -12.93 5.49 -13.29
CA ARG A 71 -13.30 6.80 -12.71
C ARG A 71 -12.34 7.98 -12.98
N SER A 72 -11.19 7.79 -13.62
CA SER A 72 -10.03 8.74 -13.60
C SER A 72 -9.67 9.38 -14.96
N LYS A 73 -10.25 10.55 -15.33
CA LYS A 73 -10.17 11.07 -16.73
C LYS A 73 -9.87 12.58 -16.98
N LEU A 74 -9.32 13.41 -16.06
CA LEU A 74 -9.11 14.89 -16.26
C LEU A 74 -7.79 15.40 -15.59
N SER A 75 -7.01 16.39 -16.13
CA SER A 75 -5.59 16.76 -15.74
C SER A 75 -5.07 18.18 -16.17
N PRO A 76 -3.89 18.82 -15.77
CA PRO A 76 -2.64 18.45 -15.00
C PRO A 76 -2.13 19.52 -13.92
N LEU A 77 -0.88 19.85 -13.43
CA LEU A 77 0.61 19.50 -13.46
C LEU A 77 1.43 20.10 -12.21
N PRO A 78 2.77 19.87 -11.97
CA PRO A 78 3.59 19.06 -10.98
C PRO A 78 3.83 19.60 -9.50
N GLN A 79 4.60 19.11 -8.46
CA GLN A 79 5.23 17.84 -7.89
C GLN A 79 5.96 18.10 -6.49
N THR A 80 6.73 17.13 -5.89
CA THR A 80 7.96 17.29 -4.97
C THR A 80 7.79 17.48 -3.41
N GLU A 81 8.59 17.03 -2.38
CA GLU A 81 9.60 15.93 -2.03
C GLU A 81 9.91 15.81 -0.47
N ALA A 82 10.84 14.94 0.06
CA ALA A 82 11.08 14.66 1.53
C ALA A 82 12.51 14.17 2.04
N ARG A 83 12.68 13.76 3.34
CA ARG A 83 13.90 13.11 3.99
C ARG A 83 13.63 12.29 5.32
N THR A 84 14.66 11.63 5.93
CA THR A 84 14.51 10.36 6.73
C THR A 84 15.50 10.06 7.91
N THR A 85 15.09 9.22 8.90
CA THR A 85 15.81 8.22 9.80
C THR A 85 15.42 8.35 11.31
N PRO A 86 15.49 7.31 12.20
CA PRO A 86 16.04 5.94 12.07
C PRO A 86 15.01 4.77 12.25
N LYS A 87 15.09 3.90 13.30
CA LYS A 87 14.77 2.44 13.17
C LYS A 87 14.31 1.62 14.44
N PRO A 88 13.05 1.09 14.58
CA PRO A 88 12.80 -0.33 15.02
C PRO A 88 11.49 -1.03 14.50
N LEU A 89 11.51 -2.35 14.16
CA LEU A 89 10.54 -3.15 13.33
C LEU A 89 10.12 -2.53 11.98
N TRP A 90 9.66 -1.28 12.01
CA TRP A 90 9.51 -0.39 10.87
C TRP A 90 10.72 -0.36 9.90
N PRO A 91 12.00 -0.57 10.29
CA PRO A 91 13.12 -0.70 9.36
C PRO A 91 12.95 -1.75 8.27
N SER A 92 12.37 -2.91 8.58
CA SER A 92 12.15 -3.95 7.57
C SER A 92 11.04 -3.55 6.59
N HIS A 93 10.17 -2.61 6.99
CA HIS A 93 9.21 -1.93 6.12
C HIS A 93 9.88 -0.78 5.34
N ASP A 94 10.54 0.14 6.04
CA ASP A 94 11.15 1.35 5.49
C ASP A 94 12.32 1.04 4.53
N GLU A 95 13.03 -0.08 4.74
CA GLU A 95 14.01 -0.62 3.80
C GLU A 95 13.36 -1.24 2.56
N ARG A 96 12.19 -1.89 2.69
CA ARG A 96 11.41 -2.38 1.54
C ARG A 96 10.72 -1.24 0.79
N VAL A 97 10.38 -0.14 1.47
CA VAL A 97 9.98 1.15 0.89
C VAL A 97 11.13 1.76 0.10
N ALA A 98 12.33 1.89 0.69
CA ALA A 98 13.51 2.39 0.00
C ALA A 98 13.94 1.52 -1.20
N LYS A 99 13.73 0.20 -1.11
CA LYS A 99 13.97 -0.77 -2.20
C LYS A 99 12.77 -0.94 -3.15
N SER A 100 11.68 -0.16 -3.01
CA SER A 100 10.45 -0.30 -3.82
C SER A 100 10.56 0.34 -5.21
N GLY A 101 11.41 -0.22 -6.06
CA GLY A 101 11.60 0.20 -7.45
C GLY A 101 10.30 0.23 -8.29
N PRO A 102 10.38 0.76 -9.52
CA PRO A 102 9.24 0.75 -10.43
C PRO A 102 8.78 -0.68 -10.70
N VAL A 103 7.49 -0.94 -10.48
CA VAL A 103 6.90 -2.26 -10.77
C VAL A 103 6.58 -2.32 -12.26
N GLU A 104 6.99 -3.40 -12.91
CA GLU A 104 6.53 -3.72 -14.25
C GLU A 104 5.12 -4.30 -14.15
N ILE A 105 4.17 -3.66 -14.83
CA ILE A 105 2.75 -3.99 -14.79
C ILE A 105 2.31 -4.15 -16.24
N GLU A 106 2.13 -5.40 -16.65
CA GLU A 106 1.67 -5.77 -17.98
C GLU A 106 0.16 -5.56 -18.10
N GLY A 107 -0.26 -4.73 -19.06
CA GLY A 107 -1.67 -4.52 -19.40
C GLY A 107 -2.02 -3.09 -19.80
N SER A 108 -3.27 -2.91 -20.25
CA SER A 108 -3.80 -1.62 -20.70
C SER A 108 -4.29 -0.75 -19.53
N PHE A 109 -3.37 -0.38 -18.64
CA PHE A 109 -3.66 0.51 -17.52
C PHE A 109 -3.65 1.98 -17.98
N LEU A 110 -4.66 2.76 -17.55
CA LEU A 110 -4.67 4.22 -17.74
C LEU A 110 -3.34 4.82 -17.26
N ASN A 111 -2.82 5.79 -18.02
CA ASN A 111 -1.48 6.33 -17.80
C ASN A 111 -1.29 6.84 -16.37
N GLU A 112 -2.29 7.49 -15.76
CA GLU A 112 -2.20 7.96 -14.37
C GLU A 112 -1.94 6.80 -13.38
N LEU A 113 -2.74 5.73 -13.48
CA LEU A 113 -2.61 4.56 -12.60
C LEU A 113 -1.28 3.83 -12.80
N ARG A 114 -0.82 3.73 -14.06
CA ARG A 114 0.49 3.13 -14.39
C ARG A 114 1.66 3.97 -13.87
N LEU A 115 1.55 5.30 -13.89
CA LEU A 115 2.54 6.21 -13.31
C LEU A 115 2.58 6.08 -11.79
N TYR A 116 1.42 6.13 -11.13
CA TYR A 116 1.27 6.01 -9.67
C TYR A 116 1.86 4.72 -9.09
N LEU A 117 1.63 3.59 -9.75
CA LEU A 117 2.16 2.29 -9.30
C LEU A 117 3.65 2.11 -9.60
N ARG A 118 4.20 2.86 -10.57
CA ARG A 118 5.64 2.91 -10.85
C ARG A 118 6.40 3.84 -9.92
N GLN A 119 5.79 4.92 -9.45
CA GLN A 119 6.38 5.77 -8.38
C GLN A 119 6.80 4.93 -7.16
N PRO A 120 7.83 5.36 -6.40
CA PRO A 120 8.18 4.73 -5.14
C PRO A 120 7.02 4.76 -4.14
N LEU A 121 7.15 3.98 -3.07
CA LEU A 121 6.28 4.10 -1.91
C LEU A 121 6.65 5.33 -1.09
N LEU A 122 5.66 5.97 -0.49
CA LEU A 122 5.93 7.00 0.52
C LEU A 122 6.48 6.38 1.82
N PRO A 123 7.33 7.12 2.55
CA PRO A 123 7.62 6.83 3.94
C PRO A 123 6.35 6.76 4.81
N ARG A 124 6.37 5.90 5.84
CA ARG A 124 5.22 5.68 6.73
C ARG A 124 4.72 6.96 7.42
N TRP A 125 5.62 7.89 7.71
CA TRP A 125 5.36 9.17 8.40
C TRP A 125 4.94 10.30 7.44
N SER A 126 4.93 10.08 6.13
CA SER A 126 4.38 11.04 5.18
C SER A 126 2.86 11.03 5.22
N ASP A 127 2.25 12.21 5.04
CA ASP A 127 0.82 12.36 4.85
C ASP A 127 0.44 11.97 3.40
N PRO A 128 -0.41 10.96 3.20
CA PRO A 128 -0.85 10.55 1.86
C PRO A 128 -1.71 11.62 1.18
N LEU A 129 -2.47 12.44 1.92
CA LEU A 129 -3.29 13.52 1.35
C LEU A 129 -2.42 14.65 0.80
N VAL A 130 -1.30 14.99 1.47
CA VAL A 130 -0.31 15.96 0.96
C VAL A 130 0.35 15.45 -0.32
N PHE A 131 0.73 14.17 -0.38
CA PHE A 131 1.21 13.56 -1.62
C PHE A 131 0.17 13.68 -2.73
N TRP A 132 -1.10 13.39 -2.45
CA TRP A 132 -2.17 13.55 -3.43
C TRP A 132 -2.36 15.03 -3.83
N ASP A 133 -2.22 15.99 -2.92
CA ASP A 133 -2.22 17.42 -3.28
C ASP A 133 -1.02 17.87 -4.12
N GLN A 134 0.14 17.23 -4.00
CA GLN A 134 1.30 17.44 -4.87
C GLN A 134 1.16 16.70 -6.22
N ASN A 135 0.36 15.63 -6.27
CA ASN A 135 0.25 14.73 -7.42
C ASN A 135 -1.10 14.80 -8.17
N LYS A 136 -2.08 15.59 -7.72
CA LYS A 136 -3.42 15.91 -8.32
C LYS A 136 -3.39 16.60 -9.70
N ILE A 137 -2.39 16.25 -10.47
CA ILE A 137 -1.57 17.19 -11.20
C ILE A 137 -0.80 16.40 -12.27
N CYS A 138 -0.19 15.27 -11.91
CA CYS A 138 0.26 14.26 -12.87
C CYS A 138 -0.69 13.06 -12.90
N ILE A 139 -1.40 12.83 -11.79
CA ILE A 139 -2.43 11.81 -11.58
C ILE A 139 -3.73 12.38 -10.95
N PRO A 140 -4.33 13.47 -11.48
CA PRO A 140 -5.53 14.13 -10.94
C PRO A 140 -6.80 13.30 -10.88
N GLY A 141 -7.15 12.59 -11.96
CA GLY A 141 -8.32 11.72 -11.96
C GLY A 141 -8.19 10.65 -10.88
N LEU A 142 -6.99 10.11 -10.74
CA LEU A 142 -6.61 9.19 -9.68
C LEU A 142 -6.66 9.84 -8.29
N SER A 143 -6.16 11.06 -8.15
CA SER A 143 -6.10 11.80 -6.89
C SER A 143 -7.47 12.16 -6.34
N PHE A 144 -8.44 12.49 -7.20
CA PHE A 144 -9.81 12.73 -6.77
C PHE A 144 -10.42 11.47 -6.14
N ILE A 145 -10.27 10.32 -6.81
CA ILE A 145 -10.75 9.03 -6.30
C ILE A 145 -10.02 8.64 -5.01
N ALA A 146 -8.69 8.73 -5.01
CA ALA A 146 -7.85 8.28 -3.90
C ALA A 146 -8.08 9.10 -2.62
N LYS A 147 -8.25 10.42 -2.75
CA LYS A 147 -8.65 11.26 -1.61
C LYS A 147 -10.01 10.85 -1.04
N ASN A 148 -11.01 10.58 -1.90
CA ASN A 148 -12.33 10.15 -1.45
C ASN A 148 -12.29 8.82 -0.67
N TYR A 149 -11.42 7.87 -1.05
CA TYR A 149 -11.20 6.65 -0.26
C TYR A 149 -10.46 6.94 1.06
N LEU A 150 -9.36 7.67 1.02
CA LEU A 150 -8.57 8.04 2.22
C LEU A 150 -9.35 8.93 3.22
N SER A 151 -10.37 9.65 2.77
CA SER A 151 -11.28 10.43 3.63
C SER A 151 -12.56 9.69 4.01
N SER A 152 -12.77 8.45 3.52
CA SER A 152 -13.90 7.62 3.94
C SER A 152 -13.61 7.04 5.32
N VAL A 153 -14.49 7.29 6.29
CA VAL A 153 -14.38 6.70 7.63
C VAL A 153 -14.52 5.18 7.50
N GLY A 154 -13.54 4.43 8.00
CA GLY A 154 -13.54 2.97 7.98
C GLY A 154 -14.71 2.39 8.79
N SER A 155 -15.68 1.82 8.07
CA SER A 155 -16.89 1.16 8.58
C SER A 155 -16.69 -0.33 8.86
#